data_AF-K9FUG3-F1
#
_entry.id   AF-K9FUG3-F1
#
_cell.length_a   1.000
_cell.length_b   1.000
_cell.length_c   1.000
_cell.angle_alpha   90.00
_cell.angle_beta   90.00
_cell.angle_gamma   90.00
#
_symmetry.space_group_name_H-M   'P 1'
#
loop_
_entity.id
_entity.type
_entity.pdbx_description
1 polymer ?
#
loop_
_entity_poly.entity_id
_entity_poly.type
_entity_poly.pdbx_seq_one_letter_code
_entity_poly.pdbx_strand_id
1 'polypeptide(L)'
;MVSFEGPTVLGDFLNLQLDQPIHCKIDSAGRPIYRSHNEFGPIRNMRKIIPKIVDFGGATTFNHEGQWGLYPIQPDHYRAPEVILGCGWKTRADIWNLGVLHPSSGIASKERNSFARSTMRMVGINQKLILQK
;
A
#
# COMPACT_ATOMS: atom_id res chain seq x y z
N MET A 1 1.73 6.83 9.96
CA MET A 1 2.83 6.08 9.33
C MET A 1 2.47 4.61 9.43
N VAL A 2 2.67 3.79 8.38
CA VAL A 2 2.51 2.33 8.52
C VAL A 2 3.57 1.87 9.53
N SER A 3 3.15 1.26 10.63
CA SER A 3 4.04 0.86 11.72
C SER A 3 4.58 -0.55 11.51
N PHE A 4 5.72 -0.85 12.15
CA PHE A 4 6.18 -2.23 12.26
C PHE A 4 5.20 -3.07 13.09
N GLU A 5 5.26 -4.38 12.88
CA GLU A 5 4.42 -5.35 13.55
C GLU A 5 4.63 -5.39 15.08
N GLY A 6 5.86 -5.14 15.53
CA GLY A 6 6.20 -5.11 16.94
C GLY A 6 7.43 -4.23 17.20
N PRO A 7 7.60 -3.74 18.44
CA PRO A 7 8.71 -2.85 18.81
C PRO A 7 10.08 -3.53 18.69
N THR A 8 10.13 -4.86 18.72
CA THR A 8 11.37 -5.64 18.66
C THR A 8 11.93 -5.78 17.25
N VAL A 9 11.10 -5.63 16.21
CA VAL A 9 11.51 -5.83 14.81
C VAL A 9 12.70 -4.95 14.44
N LEU A 10 12.68 -3.69 14.85
CA LEU A 10 13.77 -2.76 14.59
C LEU A 10 15.02 -3.11 15.41
N GLY A 11 14.86 -3.54 16.66
CA GLY A 11 15.98 -3.94 17.52
C GLY A 11 16.70 -5.16 16.97
N ASP A 12 15.96 -6.18 16.53
CA ASP A 12 16.50 -7.38 15.91
C ASP A 12 17.23 -7.05 14.59
N PHE A 13 16.62 -6.18 13.78
CA PHE A 13 17.24 -5.70 12.54
C PHE A 13 18.56 -4.98 12.81
N LEU A 14 18.61 -4.07 13.79
CA LEU A 14 19.83 -3.34 14.13
C LEU A 14 20.93 -4.27 14.64
N ASN A 15 20.58 -5.29 15.44
CA ASN A 15 21.54 -6.28 15.91
C ASN A 15 22.14 -7.10 14.74
N LEU A 16 21.32 -7.47 13.75
CA LEU A 16 21.82 -8.13 12.53
C LEU A 16 22.82 -7.26 11.76
N GLN A 17 22.67 -5.94 11.80
CA GLN A 17 23.60 -5.03 11.14
C GLN A 17 24.98 -4.94 11.82
N LEU A 18 25.11 -5.40 13.06
CA LEU A 18 26.41 -5.49 13.73
C LEU A 18 27.27 -6.61 13.12
N ASP A 19 26.64 -7.73 12.77
CA ASP A 19 27.33 -8.89 12.18
C ASP A 19 27.42 -8.79 10.65
N GLN A 20 26.36 -8.29 10.00
CA GLN A 20 26.26 -8.17 8.55
C GLN A 20 25.76 -6.77 8.15
N PRO A 21 26.67 -5.81 7.94
CA PRO A 21 26.29 -4.44 7.62
C PRO A 21 25.65 -4.33 6.23
N ILE A 22 24.59 -3.51 6.12
CA ILE A 22 23.95 -3.19 4.85
C ILE A 22 24.98 -2.66 3.86
N HIS A 23 24.94 -3.18 2.63
CA HIS A 23 25.67 -2.59 1.52
C HIS A 23 25.34 -1.10 1.37
N CYS A 24 26.36 -0.28 1.51
CA CYS A 24 26.30 1.17 1.35
C CYS A 24 27.30 1.61 0.27
N LYS A 25 26.94 2.63 -0.51
CA LYS A 25 27.87 3.34 -1.39
C LYS A 25 27.91 4.82 -1.01
N ILE A 26 29.04 5.47 -1.21
CA ILE A 26 29.15 6.92 -1.07
C ILE A 26 28.86 7.55 -2.44
N ASP A 27 27.97 8.54 -2.47
CA ASP A 27 27.72 9.30 -3.69
C ASP A 27 28.83 10.33 -3.98
N SER A 28 28.76 10.98 -5.14
CA SER A 28 29.73 12.00 -5.53
C SER A 28 29.77 13.21 -4.59
N ALA A 29 28.75 13.39 -3.73
CA ALA A 29 28.65 14.46 -2.73
C ALA A 29 29.09 14.00 -1.33
N GLY A 30 29.64 12.79 -1.20
CA GLY A 30 30.12 12.25 0.09
C GLY A 30 29.01 11.69 0.98
N ARG A 31 27.78 11.54 0.49
CA ARG A 31 26.64 11.06 1.29
C ARG A 31 26.51 9.54 1.21
N PRO A 32 26.25 8.84 2.33
CA PRO A 32 25.98 7.41 2.31
C PRO A 32 24.61 7.12 1.69
N ILE A 33 24.59 6.23 0.71
CA ILE A 33 23.40 5.65 0.09
C ILE A 33 23.36 4.18 0.47
N TYR A 34 22.44 3.83 1.35
CA TYR A 34 22.18 2.46 1.77
C TYR A 34 21.33 1.73 0.71
N ARG A 35 21.66 0.47 0.44
CA ARG A 35 20.81 -0.41 -0.36
C ARG A 35 19.50 -0.67 0.40
N SER A 36 18.36 -0.63 -0.31
CA SER A 36 17.06 -1.01 0.26
C SER A 36 17.14 -2.43 0.83
N HIS A 37 16.62 -2.61 2.04
CA HIS A 37 16.56 -3.89 2.71
C HIS A 37 15.10 -4.23 3.03
N ASN A 38 14.63 -5.34 2.48
CA ASN A 38 13.22 -5.73 2.57
C ASN A 38 12.99 -6.88 3.56
N GLU A 39 14.05 -7.41 4.18
CA GLU A 39 14.02 -8.62 5.00
C GLU A 39 14.13 -8.30 6.49
N PHE A 40 13.01 -7.91 7.12
CA PHE A 40 12.96 -7.64 8.57
C PHE A 40 12.72 -8.89 9.43
N GLY A 41 13.11 -10.06 8.90
CA GLY A 41 12.83 -11.38 9.47
C GLY A 41 11.39 -11.87 9.24
N PRO A 42 11.06 -13.08 9.71
CA PRO A 42 9.70 -13.63 9.65
C PRO A 42 8.72 -12.74 10.41
N ILE A 43 7.49 -12.70 9.91
CA ILE A 43 6.38 -12.00 10.56
C ILE A 43 6.02 -12.73 11.88
N ARG A 44 6.14 -12.07 13.03
CA ARG A 44 6.16 -12.70 14.38
C ARG A 44 4.85 -12.58 15.17
N ASN A 45 4.08 -11.54 14.93
CA ASN A 45 2.91 -11.06 15.69
C ASN A 45 1.70 -10.69 14.80
N MET A 46 1.45 -11.44 13.73
CA MET A 46 0.29 -11.25 12.84
C MET A 46 -1.01 -11.83 13.42
N ARG A 47 -1.18 -11.80 14.74
CA ARG A 47 -2.38 -12.34 15.41
C ARG A 47 -3.67 -11.57 15.04
N LYS A 48 -3.51 -10.36 14.50
CA LYS A 48 -4.49 -9.38 14.00
C LYS A 48 -5.26 -9.71 12.73
N ILE A 49 -4.57 -9.52 11.60
CA ILE A 49 -5.13 -9.40 10.24
C ILE A 49 -4.01 -9.78 9.27
N ILE A 50 -4.22 -10.84 8.47
CA ILE A 50 -3.47 -11.05 7.23
C ILE A 50 -4.25 -10.34 6.13
N PRO A 51 -3.74 -9.26 5.52
CA PRO A 51 -4.46 -8.57 4.46
C PRO A 51 -4.58 -9.52 3.26
N LYS A 52 -5.82 -9.79 2.86
CA LYS A 52 -6.13 -10.52 1.62
C LYS A 52 -6.58 -9.50 0.59
N ILE A 53 -5.85 -9.41 -0.52
CA ILE A 53 -6.34 -8.69 -1.69
C ILE A 53 -7.45 -9.54 -2.30
N VAL A 54 -8.61 -8.94 -2.44
CA VAL A 54 -9.83 -9.56 -2.98
C VAL A 54 -10.39 -8.63 -4.07
N ASP A 55 -11.38 -9.13 -4.82
CA ASP A 55 -12.05 -8.39 -5.89
C ASP A 55 -11.12 -7.96 -7.03
N PHE A 56 -10.84 -8.91 -7.92
CA PHE A 56 -10.06 -8.69 -9.13
C PHE A 56 -10.93 -8.22 -10.31
N GLY A 57 -12.19 -7.82 -10.08
CA GLY A 57 -13.11 -7.41 -11.15
C GLY A 57 -12.62 -6.18 -11.94
N GLY A 58 -11.83 -5.32 -11.29
CA GLY A 58 -11.17 -4.16 -11.91
C GLY A 58 -9.69 -4.36 -12.24
N ALA A 59 -9.16 -5.59 -12.10
CA ALA A 59 -7.75 -5.86 -12.37
C ALA A 59 -7.46 -5.86 -13.88
N THR A 60 -6.36 -5.23 -14.27
CA THR A 60 -5.96 -5.11 -15.68
C THR A 60 -4.54 -5.60 -15.88
N THR A 61 -4.36 -6.48 -16.86
CA THR A 61 -3.05 -6.98 -17.28
C THR A 61 -2.51 -6.15 -18.44
N PHE A 62 -1.27 -5.70 -18.33
CA PHE A 62 -0.55 -5.05 -19.43
C PHE A 62 0.48 -6.04 -19.98
N ASN A 63 0.30 -6.48 -21.23
CA ASN A 63 1.13 -7.52 -21.85
C ASN A 63 2.37 -6.96 -22.55
N HIS A 64 2.43 -5.63 -22.74
CA HIS A 64 3.53 -4.95 -23.43
C HIS A 64 3.95 -3.67 -22.70
N GLU A 65 5.23 -3.33 -22.78
CA GLU A 65 5.84 -2.22 -22.03
C GLU A 65 5.26 -0.83 -22.39
N GLY A 66 4.58 -0.69 -23.53
CA GLY A 66 3.96 0.55 -23.99
C GLY A 66 2.45 0.70 -23.69
N GLN A 67 1.78 -0.30 -23.13
CA GLN A 67 0.33 -0.21 -22.88
C GLN A 67 0.02 0.65 -21.65
N TRP A 68 -0.99 1.50 -21.73
CA TRP A 68 -1.45 2.34 -20.64
C TRP A 68 -2.96 2.20 -20.48
N GLY A 69 -3.44 2.24 -19.24
CA GLY A 69 -4.87 2.37 -18.98
C GLY A 69 -5.31 3.82 -19.17
N LEU A 70 -6.33 4.06 -19.99
CA LEU A 70 -6.86 5.40 -20.30
C LEU A 70 -8.26 5.64 -19.71
N TYR A 71 -8.90 4.59 -19.20
CA TYR A 71 -10.22 4.68 -18.57
C TYR A 71 -10.08 4.89 -17.05
N PRO A 72 -11.06 5.54 -16.40
CA PRO A 72 -11.04 5.70 -14.95
C PRO A 72 -11.21 4.34 -14.26
N ILE A 73 -10.27 3.99 -13.37
CA ILE A 73 -10.31 2.77 -12.54
C ILE A 73 -10.57 3.03 -11.06
N GLN A 74 -10.44 4.28 -10.62
CA GLN A 74 -10.58 4.67 -9.23
C GLN A 74 -11.87 5.45 -9.00
N PRO A 75 -12.53 5.27 -7.83
CA PRO A 75 -13.58 6.18 -7.37
C PRO A 75 -13.08 7.63 -7.32
N ASP A 76 -13.95 8.59 -7.56
CA ASP A 76 -13.56 9.99 -7.80
C ASP A 76 -12.68 10.59 -6.70
N HIS A 77 -12.99 10.35 -5.42
CA HIS A 77 -12.22 10.88 -4.28
C HIS A 77 -10.86 10.20 -4.05
N TYR A 78 -10.60 9.07 -4.71
CA TYR A 78 -9.40 8.25 -4.52
C TYR A 78 -8.52 8.23 -5.76
N ARG A 79 -8.92 8.97 -6.79
CA ARG A 79 -8.30 8.94 -8.10
C ARG A 79 -6.91 9.56 -8.05
N ALA A 80 -5.93 8.84 -8.59
CA ALA A 80 -4.57 9.31 -8.73
C ALA A 80 -4.54 10.49 -9.73
N PRO A 81 -3.62 11.45 -9.56
CA PRO A 81 -3.56 12.63 -10.41
C PRO A 81 -3.40 12.29 -11.89
N GLU A 82 -2.61 11.27 -12.25
CA GLU A 82 -2.43 10.81 -13.63
C GLU A 82 -3.74 10.26 -14.25
N VAL A 83 -4.64 9.73 -13.43
CA VAL A 83 -5.95 9.22 -13.88
C VAL A 83 -6.94 10.39 -14.04
N ILE A 84 -6.88 11.42 -13.17
CA ILE A 84 -7.67 12.65 -13.33
C ILE A 84 -7.26 13.39 -14.61
N LEU A 85 -5.96 13.48 -14.86
CA LEU A 85 -5.40 14.21 -16.00
C LEU A 85 -5.46 13.42 -17.32
N GLY A 86 -5.90 12.15 -17.29
CA GLY A 86 -5.96 11.31 -18.49
C GLY A 86 -4.59 11.00 -19.11
N CYS A 87 -3.50 11.11 -18.33
CA CYS A 87 -2.13 10.88 -18.81
C CYS A 87 -1.80 9.40 -19.03
N GLY A 88 -2.74 8.51 -18.76
CA GLY A 88 -2.52 7.09 -18.69
C GLY A 88 -2.01 6.64 -17.32
N TRP A 89 -2.40 5.43 -16.92
CA TRP A 89 -2.00 4.85 -15.64
C TRP A 89 -1.48 3.42 -15.79
N LYS A 90 -0.73 3.00 -14.76
CA LYS A 90 -0.15 1.67 -14.53
C LYS A 90 -0.13 1.42 -13.02
N THR A 91 0.70 0.49 -12.54
CA THR A 91 0.91 0.14 -11.12
C THR A 91 1.12 1.34 -10.18
N ARG A 92 1.56 2.51 -10.67
CA ARG A 92 1.67 3.72 -9.85
C ARG A 92 0.33 4.19 -9.27
N ALA A 93 -0.77 3.96 -9.97
CA ALA A 93 -2.11 4.24 -9.45
C ALA A 93 -2.45 3.35 -8.24
N ASP A 94 -1.94 2.12 -8.18
CA ASP A 94 -2.12 1.23 -7.03
C ASP A 94 -1.29 1.70 -5.82
N ILE A 95 -0.10 2.25 -6.06
CA ILE A 95 0.72 2.88 -5.01
C ILE A 95 0.00 4.09 -4.42
N TRP A 96 -0.65 4.90 -5.26
CA TRP A 96 -1.50 6.00 -4.80
C TRP A 96 -2.66 5.48 -3.93
N ASN A 97 -3.39 4.46 -4.39
CA ASN A 97 -4.47 3.84 -3.63
C ASN A 97 -4.02 3.41 -2.24
N LEU A 98 -2.85 2.75 -2.13
CA LEU A 98 -2.29 2.34 -0.85
C LEU A 98 -1.96 3.53 0.06
N GLY A 99 -1.41 4.60 -0.51
CA GLY A 99 -1.13 5.85 0.21
C GLY A 99 -2.40 6.50 0.77
N VAL A 100 -3.50 6.44 0.03
CA VAL A 100 -4.77 7.02 0.46
C VAL A 100 -5.43 6.23 1.60
N LEU A 101 -5.26 4.90 1.65
CA LEU A 101 -5.74 4.06 2.76
C LEU A 101 -5.13 4.43 4.12
N HIS A 102 -4.04 5.19 4.11
CA HIS A 102 -3.35 5.58 5.32
C HIS A 102 -4.19 6.55 6.20
N PRO A 103 -4.33 6.32 7.52
CA PRO A 103 -5.21 7.11 8.40
C PRO A 103 -4.91 8.61 8.51
N SER A 104 -3.70 9.03 8.14
CA SER A 104 -3.28 10.44 8.15
C SER A 104 -3.33 11.11 6.78
N SER A 105 -3.84 10.44 5.75
CA SER A 105 -4.22 11.14 4.52
C SER A 105 -5.32 12.13 4.90
N GLY A 106 -5.22 13.40 4.50
CA GLY A 106 -6.14 14.49 4.89
C GLY A 106 -7.60 14.31 4.44
N ILE A 107 -7.99 13.11 4.01
CA ILE A 107 -9.32 12.72 3.59
C ILE A 107 -10.17 12.50 4.84
N ALA A 108 -11.25 13.27 4.97
CA ALA A 108 -12.11 13.30 6.15
C ALA A 108 -12.65 11.91 6.52
N SER A 109 -12.79 11.64 7.82
CA SER A 109 -13.25 10.36 8.39
C SER A 109 -14.60 9.86 7.85
N LYS A 110 -15.48 10.78 7.41
CA LYS A 110 -16.76 10.46 6.75
C LYS A 110 -16.57 9.82 5.38
N GLU A 111 -15.59 10.26 4.61
CA GLU A 111 -15.29 9.74 3.27
C GLU A 111 -14.62 8.37 3.33
N ARG A 112 -13.75 8.15 4.34
CA ARG A 112 -13.19 6.82 4.63
C ARG A 112 -14.26 5.75 4.94
N ASN A 113 -15.30 6.13 5.69
CA ASN A 113 -16.45 5.25 5.93
C ASN A 113 -17.31 5.06 4.66
N SER A 114 -17.35 6.04 3.77
CA SER A 114 -17.99 5.89 2.46
C SER A 114 -17.23 4.89 1.59
N PHE A 115 -15.90 4.91 1.58
CA PHE A 115 -15.05 3.93 0.90
C PHE A 115 -15.22 2.53 1.47
N ALA A 116 -15.12 2.35 2.79
CA ALA A 116 -15.38 1.05 3.42
C ALA A 116 -16.77 0.51 3.02
N ARG A 117 -17.79 1.38 2.96
CA ARG A 117 -19.14 1.02 2.53
C ARG A 117 -19.27 0.73 1.04
N SER A 118 -18.60 1.50 0.18
CA SER A 118 -18.65 1.33 -1.28
C SER A 118 -17.91 0.07 -1.70
N THR A 119 -16.72 -0.17 -1.11
CA THR A 119 -15.94 -1.40 -1.29
C THR A 119 -16.72 -2.61 -0.74
N MET A 120 -17.32 -2.54 0.45
CA MET A 120 -18.15 -3.65 0.97
C MET A 120 -19.42 -3.91 0.14
N ARG A 121 -20.00 -2.87 -0.47
CA ARG A 121 -21.20 -2.97 -1.33
C ARG A 121 -20.87 -3.55 -2.70
N MET A 122 -19.68 -3.28 -3.24
CA MET A 122 -19.18 -3.94 -4.46
C MET A 122 -18.76 -5.40 -4.21
N VAL A 123 -18.30 -5.73 -2.98
CA VAL A 123 -17.90 -7.09 -2.57
C VAL A 123 -19.11 -7.95 -2.09
N GLY A 124 -20.34 -7.43 -2.15
CA GLY A 124 -21.55 -8.19 -1.79
C GLY A 124 -21.69 -8.54 -0.31
N ILE A 125 -20.91 -7.90 0.59
CA ILE A 125 -20.98 -8.15 2.03
C ILE A 125 -22.04 -7.25 2.65
N ASN A 126 -23.15 -7.86 3.06
CA ASN A 126 -24.29 -7.16 3.66
C ASN A 126 -23.94 -6.70 5.08
N GLN A 127 -24.08 -5.38 5.37
CA GLN A 127 -23.75 -4.78 6.67
C GLN A 127 -24.49 -5.41 7.86
N LYS A 128 -25.64 -6.06 7.64
CA LYS A 128 -26.39 -6.75 8.69
C LYS A 128 -25.62 -7.91 9.32
N LEU A 129 -24.60 -8.46 8.67
CA LEU A 129 -23.85 -9.61 9.19
C LEU A 129 -22.72 -9.26 10.17
N ILE A 130 -22.27 -8.00 10.23
CA ILE A 130 -21.09 -7.60 11.01
C ILE A 130 -21.46 -6.92 12.35
N LEU A 131 -22.73 -6.52 12.53
CA LEU A 131 -23.23 -5.92 13.79
C LEU A 131 -23.95 -6.93 14.71
N GLN A 132 -23.73 -8.24 14.53
CA GLN A 132 -24.36 -9.31 15.31
C GLN A 132 -23.33 -10.23 16.02
N LYS A 133 -22.15 -9.72 16.38
CA LYS A 133 -21.26 -10.32 17.38
C LYS A 133 -20.55 -9.25 18.20
#